data_AF-A0A1F1L7X4-F1
#
_entry.id   AF-A0A1F1L7X4-F1
#
_cell.length_a   1.000
_cell.length_b   1.000
_cell.length_c   1.000
_cell.angle_alpha   90.00
_cell.angle_beta   90.00
_cell.angle_gamma   90.00
#
_symmetry.space_group_name_H-M   'P 1'
#
loop_
_entity.id
_entity.type
_entity.pdbx_description
1 polymer ?
#
loop_
_entity_poly.entity_id
_entity_poly.type
_entity_poly.pdbx_seq_one_letter_code
_entity_poly.pdbx_strand_id
1 'polypeptide(L)'
;LVGSGDNGGDALYAGSILRGRGCRVEAVLLSPDRVHERGLAALRRAGGRVRGAEAGGSDVPVPDVAVDGVVGLNGRGPLRDQAARIVEGMVAAGVPWVAVDLPSGIDADTGTVHEPHVRATLTVTFGMLRRAHLLASPECGSVELVDIGLTEPPAGPAAVRCPDPAEVGRHWPVPGPDDDKYTQGVVAVRAGSERYPGAAVLCVSAAVAATSGLVRYVGSGADAVLAARPEVVCHPTVADAGRAQAWIVGPGGGTGPDAVADVDAALAEGRPTVLDADALTCVAAHPVLLRSATAPVLLTPHAGEFDRLTGGWDRGDRPGALRRYVAGLRDRGIEATVLLKGRVTLVDDGETTFAVDSGSSWAATAGSGDVLAGIVGALLASGRAVHGSPARPAVEAVTVHGEAARRAAHRHTVG
;
A
#
# COMPACT_ATOMS: atom_id res chain seq x y z
N LEU A 1 -7.46 8.28 28.13
CA LEU A 1 -8.63 7.41 28.36
C LEU A 1 -8.16 6.02 28.71
N VAL A 2 -8.83 5.35 29.65
CA VAL A 2 -8.39 4.07 30.18
C VAL A 2 -9.52 3.04 30.09
N GLY A 3 -9.28 1.98 29.33
CA GLY A 3 -10.14 0.82 29.23
C GLY A 3 -9.91 -0.21 30.34
N SER A 4 -10.53 -1.38 30.18
CA SER A 4 -10.51 -2.47 31.18
C SER A 4 -9.44 -3.53 30.95
N GLY A 5 -8.69 -3.45 29.86
CA GLY A 5 -7.65 -4.42 29.51
C GLY A 5 -6.23 -3.90 29.76
N ASP A 6 -5.26 -4.67 29.30
CA ASP A 6 -3.83 -4.35 29.44
C ASP A 6 -3.46 -3.04 28.75
N ASN A 7 -4.10 -2.68 27.63
CA ASN A 7 -3.88 -1.39 26.98
C ASN A 7 -4.19 -0.20 27.90
N GLY A 8 -5.20 -0.35 28.76
CA GLY A 8 -5.51 0.62 29.81
C GLY A 8 -4.44 0.63 30.91
N GLY A 9 -3.88 -0.53 31.25
CA GLY A 9 -2.73 -0.66 32.15
C GLY A 9 -1.49 0.07 31.65
N ASP A 10 -1.14 -0.10 30.37
CA ASP A 10 -0.01 0.55 29.73
C ASP A 10 -0.18 2.07 29.70
N ALA A 11 -1.37 2.57 29.36
CA ALA A 11 -1.69 3.99 29.46
C ALA A 11 -1.57 4.54 30.89
N LEU A 12 -1.94 3.76 31.91
CA LEU A 12 -1.79 4.15 33.31
C LEU A 12 -0.31 4.21 33.75
N TYR A 13 0.51 3.26 33.32
CA TYR A 13 1.96 3.28 33.58
C TYR A 13 2.64 4.45 32.86
N ALA A 14 2.30 4.69 31.59
CA ALA A 14 2.74 5.86 30.86
C ALA A 14 2.36 7.15 31.60
N GLY A 15 1.12 7.25 32.07
CA GLY A 15 0.64 8.35 32.91
C GLY A 15 1.45 8.52 34.20
N SER A 16 1.81 7.44 34.89
CA SER A 16 2.65 7.48 36.09
C SER A 16 4.04 8.05 35.80
N ILE A 17 4.66 7.65 34.69
CA ILE A 17 5.97 8.15 34.26
C ILE A 17 5.88 9.64 33.90
N LEU A 18 4.84 10.05 33.16
CA LEU A 18 4.61 11.45 32.80
C LEU A 18 4.36 12.33 34.04
N ARG A 19 3.63 11.84 35.04
CA ARG A 19 3.51 12.54 36.34
C ARG A 19 4.86 12.72 37.01
N GLY A 20 5.69 11.69 37.02
CA GLY A 20 7.05 11.75 37.56
C GLY A 20 7.94 12.79 36.86
N ARG A 21 7.64 13.12 35.60
CA ARG A 21 8.30 14.17 34.81
C ARG A 21 7.66 15.56 34.96
N GLY A 22 6.63 15.71 35.80
CA GLY A 22 5.98 16.99 36.10
C GLY A 22 4.72 17.31 35.28
N CYS A 23 4.35 16.49 34.29
CA CYS A 23 3.13 16.69 33.49
C CYS A 23 1.89 16.50 34.36
N ARG A 24 0.84 17.32 34.23
CA ARG A 24 -0.46 17.05 34.87
C ARG A 24 -1.13 15.86 34.17
N VAL A 25 -1.50 14.82 34.91
CA VAL A 25 -2.18 13.63 34.35
C VAL A 25 -3.46 13.35 35.12
N GLU A 26 -4.52 13.14 34.36
CA GLU A 26 -5.82 12.70 34.83
C GLU A 26 -6.26 11.48 34.01
N ALA A 27 -6.47 10.35 34.68
CA ALA A 27 -6.98 9.13 34.06
C ALA A 27 -8.51 9.10 34.14
N VAL A 28 -9.15 9.07 32.97
CA VAL A 28 -10.60 8.86 32.85
C VAL A 28 -10.84 7.36 32.65
N LEU A 29 -11.43 6.72 33.65
CA LEU A 29 -11.72 5.28 33.68
C LEU A 29 -13.09 5.02 33.04
N LEU A 30 -13.10 4.28 31.92
CA LEU A 30 -14.33 3.90 31.22
C LEU A 30 -15.07 2.73 31.90
N SER A 31 -14.35 1.94 32.71
CA SER A 31 -14.92 0.85 33.49
C SER A 31 -14.18 0.75 34.83
N PRO A 32 -14.55 1.59 35.82
CA PRO A 32 -13.82 1.69 37.08
C PRO A 32 -13.63 0.34 37.80
N ASP A 33 -14.62 -0.54 37.72
CA ASP A 33 -14.61 -1.85 38.40
C ASP A 33 -13.72 -2.90 37.72
N ARG A 34 -13.24 -2.61 36.51
CA ARG A 34 -12.42 -3.54 35.70
C ARG A 34 -11.09 -2.91 35.28
N VAL A 35 -10.64 -1.89 35.98
CA VAL A 35 -9.39 -1.18 35.69
C VAL A 35 -8.18 -2.05 36.05
N HIS A 36 -7.09 -1.91 35.29
CA HIS A 36 -5.82 -2.56 35.63
C HIS A 36 -5.23 -2.00 36.94
N GLU A 37 -5.39 -2.75 38.03
CA GLU A 37 -5.15 -2.29 39.41
C GLU A 37 -3.73 -1.80 39.67
N ARG A 38 -2.72 -2.55 39.20
CA ARG A 38 -1.31 -2.20 39.45
C ARG A 38 -0.92 -0.88 38.78
N GLY A 39 -1.39 -0.68 37.55
CA GLY A 39 -1.17 0.57 36.81
C GLY A 39 -1.88 1.74 37.48
N LEU A 40 -3.11 1.54 37.96
CA LEU A 40 -3.86 2.57 38.67
C LEU A 40 -3.17 2.97 39.99
N ALA A 41 -2.69 1.98 40.75
CA ALA A 41 -1.93 2.22 41.97
C ALA A 41 -0.62 2.98 41.70
N ALA A 42 0.08 2.67 40.60
CA ALA A 42 1.27 3.39 40.17
C ALA A 42 0.96 4.86 39.87
N LEU A 43 -0.06 5.14 39.05
CA LEU A 43 -0.46 6.50 38.71
C LEU A 43 -0.84 7.31 39.97
N ARG A 44 -1.62 6.72 40.88
CA ARG A 44 -2.00 7.36 42.15
C ARG A 44 -0.80 7.68 43.02
N ARG A 45 0.17 6.75 43.13
CA ARG A 45 1.41 6.96 43.89
C ARG A 45 2.25 8.10 43.31
N ALA A 46 2.25 8.25 41.98
CA ALA A 46 2.89 9.37 41.29
C ALA A 46 2.10 10.69 41.39
N GLY A 47 0.97 10.73 42.12
CA GLY A 47 0.15 11.91 42.28
C GLY A 47 -0.68 12.26 41.05
N GLY A 48 -1.04 11.27 40.22
CA GLY A 48 -2.02 11.40 39.14
C GLY A 48 -3.45 11.42 39.67
N ARG A 49 -4.33 12.16 38.98
CA ARG A 49 -5.77 12.19 39.30
C ARG A 49 -6.51 11.10 38.55
N VAL A 50 -7.65 10.69 39.09
CA VAL A 50 -8.49 9.63 38.52
C VAL A 50 -9.94 10.08 38.59
N ARG A 51 -10.66 9.89 37.49
CA ARG A 51 -12.09 10.20 37.35
C ARG A 51 -12.81 9.03 36.70
N GLY A 52 -14.00 8.68 37.19
CA GLY A 52 -14.89 7.75 36.50
C GLY A 52 -15.62 8.46 35.37
N ALA A 53 -15.76 7.81 34.22
CA ALA A 53 -16.44 8.40 33.06
C ALA A 53 -17.97 8.56 33.24
N GLU A 54 -18.54 8.16 34.39
CA GLU A 54 -19.96 8.30 34.71
C GLU A 54 -20.41 9.77 34.87
N ALA A 55 -19.46 10.67 35.14
CA ALA A 55 -19.66 12.10 34.92
C ALA A 55 -19.64 12.34 33.40
N GLY A 56 -20.81 12.59 32.79
CA GLY A 56 -20.99 12.70 31.34
C GLY A 56 -19.88 13.48 30.63
N GLY A 57 -19.59 13.10 29.37
CA GLY A 57 -18.38 13.52 28.63
C GLY A 57 -18.09 15.02 28.55
N SER A 58 -19.04 15.89 28.89
CA SER A 58 -18.86 17.35 29.02
C SER A 58 -18.06 17.80 30.25
N ASP A 59 -17.76 16.93 31.22
CA ASP A 59 -17.02 17.26 32.45
C ASP A 59 -15.55 16.84 32.44
N VAL A 60 -15.03 16.37 31.29
CA VAL A 60 -13.60 16.07 31.11
C VAL A 60 -12.88 17.34 30.65
N PRO A 61 -11.92 17.88 31.42
CA PRO A 61 -11.14 19.03 30.99
C PRO A 61 -10.39 18.74 29.69
N VAL A 62 -10.34 19.72 28.78
CA VAL A 62 -9.56 19.63 27.54
C VAL A 62 -8.07 19.59 27.88
N PRO A 63 -7.34 18.49 27.59
CA PRO A 63 -5.91 18.41 27.85
C PRO A 63 -5.11 18.94 26.65
N ASP A 64 -3.80 19.18 26.86
CA ASP A 64 -2.87 19.48 25.75
C ASP A 64 -2.62 18.26 24.85
N VAL A 65 -2.72 17.06 25.41
CA VAL A 65 -2.53 15.77 24.72
C VAL A 65 -3.45 14.73 25.35
N ALA A 66 -4.12 13.93 24.51
CA ALA A 66 -4.90 12.77 24.95
C ALA A 66 -4.13 11.46 24.68
N VAL A 67 -4.16 10.53 25.64
CA VAL A 67 -3.61 9.18 25.48
C VAL A 67 -4.77 8.20 25.32
N ASP A 68 -4.76 7.42 24.25
CA ASP A 68 -5.73 6.35 24.03
C ASP A 68 -5.21 5.01 24.56
N GLY A 69 -5.78 4.57 25.69
CA GLY A 69 -5.65 3.22 26.21
C GLY A 69 -7.00 2.54 26.37
N VAL A 70 -7.96 2.79 25.46
CA VAL A 70 -9.32 2.25 25.56
C VAL A 70 -9.36 0.77 25.20
N VAL A 71 -8.92 0.39 24.00
CA VAL A 71 -8.78 -1.01 23.58
C VAL A 71 -7.51 -1.16 22.76
N GLY A 72 -6.84 -2.31 22.87
CA GLY A 72 -5.68 -2.67 22.04
C GLY A 72 -6.06 -3.74 21.02
N LEU A 73 -5.19 -4.74 20.81
CA LEU A 73 -5.35 -5.81 19.81
C LEU A 73 -6.68 -6.57 19.82
N ASN A 74 -7.30 -6.71 20.99
CA ASN A 74 -8.56 -7.45 21.15
C ASN A 74 -9.81 -6.57 20.91
N GLY A 75 -9.62 -5.27 20.62
CA GLY A 75 -10.69 -4.37 20.23
C GLY A 75 -11.33 -4.81 18.91
N ARG A 76 -12.66 -4.77 18.86
CA ARG A 76 -13.45 -5.05 17.66
C ARG A 76 -14.55 -4.00 17.56
N GLY A 77 -14.77 -3.47 16.37
CA GLY A 77 -15.86 -2.54 16.10
C GLY A 77 -15.65 -1.13 16.67
N PRO A 78 -16.69 -0.29 16.63
CA PRO A 78 -16.61 1.12 17.01
C PRO A 78 -16.45 1.33 18.51
N LEU A 79 -16.02 2.54 18.90
CA LEU A 79 -16.04 2.97 20.29
C LEU A 79 -17.46 2.94 20.85
N ARG A 80 -17.60 2.47 22.09
CA ARG A 80 -18.88 2.55 22.83
C ARG A 80 -19.24 3.99 23.14
N ASP A 81 -20.53 4.29 23.24
CA ASP A 81 -21.11 5.64 23.40
C ASP A 81 -20.36 6.55 24.40
N GLN A 82 -19.94 6.01 25.53
CA GLN A 82 -19.23 6.80 26.55
C GLN A 82 -17.84 7.24 26.09
N ALA A 83 -17.07 6.34 25.47
CA ALA A 83 -15.76 6.66 24.92
C ALA A 83 -15.91 7.55 23.68
N ALA A 84 -16.88 7.23 22.82
CA ALA A 84 -17.23 8.00 21.62
C ALA A 84 -17.45 9.48 21.94
N ARG A 85 -18.32 9.79 22.89
CA ARG A 85 -18.60 11.19 23.30
C ARG A 85 -17.37 11.95 23.77
N ILE A 86 -16.46 11.29 24.48
CA ILE A 86 -15.23 11.94 24.96
C ILE A 86 -14.27 12.18 23.80
N VAL A 87 -14.12 11.20 22.91
CA VAL A 87 -13.28 11.32 21.71
C VAL A 87 -13.79 12.44 20.80
N GLU A 88 -15.09 12.48 20.52
CA GLU A 88 -15.73 13.55 19.74
C GLU A 88 -15.48 14.93 20.36
N GLY A 89 -15.64 15.08 21.67
CA GLY A 89 -15.37 16.34 22.38
C GLY A 89 -13.91 16.79 22.28
N MET A 90 -12.96 15.86 22.39
CA MET A 90 -11.53 16.15 22.26
C MET A 90 -11.12 16.45 20.82
N VAL A 91 -11.71 15.77 19.84
CA VAL A 91 -11.51 16.05 18.41
C VAL A 91 -12.03 17.45 18.07
N ALA A 92 -13.22 17.82 18.54
CA ALA A 92 -13.79 19.17 18.35
C ALA A 92 -12.90 20.26 18.98
N ALA A 93 -12.20 19.95 20.06
CA ALA A 93 -11.25 20.85 20.71
C ALA A 93 -9.84 20.85 20.08
N GLY A 94 -9.58 20.04 19.05
CA GLY A 94 -8.29 19.97 18.36
C GLY A 94 -7.18 19.29 19.17
N VAL A 95 -7.53 18.42 20.12
CA VAL A 95 -6.56 17.73 20.98
C VAL A 95 -5.82 16.65 20.19
N PRO A 96 -4.47 16.65 20.18
CA PRO A 96 -3.69 15.57 19.56
C PRO A 96 -3.76 14.29 20.40
N TRP A 97 -3.82 13.15 19.71
CA TRP A 97 -3.94 11.83 20.32
C TRP A 97 -2.64 11.01 20.19
N VAL A 98 -2.26 10.38 21.29
CA VAL A 98 -1.23 9.33 21.33
C VAL A 98 -1.93 7.99 21.59
N ALA A 99 -1.93 7.09 20.61
CA ALA A 99 -2.47 5.75 20.78
C ALA A 99 -1.44 4.80 21.41
N VAL A 100 -1.89 4.05 22.41
CA VAL A 100 -1.14 2.94 22.98
C VAL A 100 -1.49 1.69 22.21
N ASP A 101 -0.46 1.06 21.64
CA ASP A 101 -0.48 -0.09 20.74
C ASP A 101 -1.20 0.14 19.41
N LEU A 102 -2.48 0.48 19.43
CA LEU A 102 -3.32 0.71 18.25
C LEU A 102 -4.41 1.75 18.56
N PRO A 103 -4.77 2.65 17.63
CA PRO A 103 -5.91 3.53 17.84
C PRO A 103 -7.21 2.74 18.01
N SER A 104 -7.95 3.05 19.07
CA SER A 104 -9.18 2.37 19.43
C SER A 104 -10.28 2.65 18.40
N GLY A 105 -11.00 1.60 18.00
CA GLY A 105 -11.97 1.64 16.90
C GLY A 105 -11.41 1.14 15.57
N ILE A 106 -10.16 0.65 15.53
CA ILE A 106 -9.54 0.04 14.36
C ILE A 106 -9.29 -1.45 14.62
N ASP A 107 -9.67 -2.30 13.67
CA ASP A 107 -9.40 -3.75 13.74
C ASP A 107 -7.92 -4.04 13.42
N ALA A 108 -7.19 -4.65 14.38
CA ALA A 108 -5.74 -4.88 14.28
C ALA A 108 -5.28 -5.68 13.03
N ASP A 109 -6.09 -6.66 12.61
CA ASP A 109 -5.73 -7.63 11.57
C ASP A 109 -6.15 -7.22 10.16
N THR A 110 -7.14 -6.34 10.03
CA THR A 110 -7.72 -5.92 8.75
C THR A 110 -7.45 -4.45 8.45
N GLY A 111 -7.21 -3.64 9.49
CA GLY A 111 -7.19 -2.18 9.37
C GLY A 111 -8.57 -1.59 9.05
N THR A 112 -9.66 -2.33 9.31
CA THR A 112 -11.01 -1.78 9.19
C THR A 112 -11.18 -0.68 10.23
N VAL A 113 -11.52 0.53 9.76
CA VAL A 113 -11.80 1.69 10.61
C VAL A 113 -13.31 1.72 10.87
N HIS A 114 -13.69 1.76 12.15
CA HIS A 114 -15.09 1.82 12.58
C HIS A 114 -15.39 3.19 13.16
N GLU A 115 -16.51 3.80 12.79
CA GLU A 115 -16.90 5.09 13.38
C GLU A 115 -17.84 4.90 14.59
N PRO A 116 -17.60 5.58 15.72
CA PRO A 116 -16.47 6.49 15.99
C PRO A 116 -15.18 5.75 16.39
N HIS A 117 -14.02 6.32 16.03
CA HIS A 117 -12.67 5.84 16.39
C HIS A 117 -11.76 6.98 16.89
N VAL A 118 -10.63 6.60 17.48
CA VAL A 118 -9.52 7.52 17.76
C VAL A 118 -8.67 7.69 16.51
N ARG A 119 -8.44 8.95 16.12
CA ARG A 119 -7.45 9.32 15.10
C ARG A 119 -6.17 9.83 15.75
N ALA A 120 -5.12 9.03 15.70
CA ALA A 120 -3.87 9.31 16.38
C ALA A 120 -2.96 10.27 15.59
N THR A 121 -2.25 11.13 16.32
CA THR A 121 -1.08 11.86 15.81
C THR A 121 0.19 11.00 15.92
N LEU A 122 0.26 10.17 16.95
CA LEU A 122 1.33 9.22 17.22
C LEU A 122 0.72 7.91 17.73
N THR A 123 1.19 6.77 17.23
CA THR A 123 0.91 5.45 17.79
C THR A 123 2.21 4.84 18.29
N VAL A 124 2.25 4.42 19.55
CA VAL A 124 3.40 3.70 20.13
C VAL A 124 2.99 2.24 20.27
N THR A 125 3.60 1.36 19.48
CA THR A 125 3.30 -0.08 19.46
C THR A 125 4.54 -0.88 19.86
N PHE A 126 4.34 -2.17 20.15
CA PHE A 126 5.34 -2.99 20.83
C PHE A 126 5.64 -4.27 20.05
N GLY A 127 6.93 -4.54 19.87
CA GLY A 127 7.46 -5.79 19.33
C GLY A 127 7.31 -5.96 17.82
N MET A 128 6.11 -5.80 17.26
CA MET A 128 5.89 -5.88 15.81
C MET A 128 4.76 -4.96 15.35
N LEU A 129 4.85 -4.51 14.10
CA LEU A 129 3.73 -3.79 13.48
C LEU A 129 2.53 -4.72 13.28
N ARG A 130 1.34 -4.21 13.60
CA ARG A 130 0.07 -4.80 13.17
C ARG A 130 -0.28 -4.35 11.77
N ARG A 131 -1.08 -5.16 11.06
CA ARG A 131 -1.55 -4.82 9.71
C ARG A 131 -2.31 -3.50 9.70
N ALA A 132 -3.06 -3.19 10.76
CA ALA A 132 -3.74 -1.91 10.90
C ALA A 132 -2.81 -0.69 10.81
N HIS A 133 -1.57 -0.76 11.32
CA HIS A 133 -0.60 0.33 11.22
C HIS A 133 -0.23 0.68 9.77
N LEU A 134 -0.39 -0.29 8.86
CA LEU A 134 -0.20 -0.08 7.43
C LEU A 134 -1.54 0.21 6.75
N LEU A 135 -2.53 -0.66 6.91
CA LEU A 135 -3.78 -0.61 6.15
C LEU A 135 -4.68 0.57 6.53
N ALA A 136 -4.55 1.07 7.76
CA ALA A 136 -5.21 2.26 8.30
C ALA A 136 -4.19 3.35 8.70
N SER A 137 -3.07 3.45 7.98
CA SER A 137 -1.98 4.38 8.32
C SER A 137 -2.42 5.84 8.56
N PRO A 138 -3.40 6.42 7.83
CA PRO A 138 -3.86 7.79 8.10
C PRO A 138 -4.44 8.01 9.51
N GLU A 139 -4.92 6.95 10.14
CA GLU A 139 -5.55 6.99 11.47
C GLU A 139 -4.56 6.67 12.58
N CYS A 140 -3.42 6.07 12.24
CA CYS A 140 -2.36 5.72 13.18
C CYS A 140 -1.36 6.87 13.41
N GLY A 141 -1.34 7.88 12.54
CA GLY A 141 -0.36 8.97 12.60
C GLY A 141 1.06 8.46 12.38
N SER A 142 2.04 9.07 13.05
CA SER A 142 3.40 8.50 13.09
C SER A 142 3.39 7.24 13.93
N VAL A 143 4.03 6.15 13.49
CA VAL A 143 4.09 4.90 14.25
C VAL A 143 5.49 4.67 14.79
N GLU A 144 5.63 4.61 16.11
CA GLU A 144 6.86 4.26 16.81
C GLU A 144 6.77 2.81 17.29
N LEU A 145 7.63 1.96 16.72
CA LEU A 145 7.75 0.56 17.13
C LEU A 145 8.81 0.43 18.22
N VAL A 146 8.38 0.09 19.43
CA VAL A 146 9.26 -0.19 20.56
C VAL A 146 9.62 -1.67 20.56
N ASP A 147 10.92 -1.97 20.46
CA ASP A 147 11.41 -3.33 20.58
C ASP A 147 11.27 -3.84 22.03
N ILE A 148 10.59 -4.97 22.18
CA ILE A 148 10.40 -5.67 23.46
C ILE A 148 11.08 -7.04 23.47
N GLY A 149 11.99 -7.29 22.54
CA GLY A 149 12.78 -8.52 22.44
C GLY A 149 12.06 -9.65 21.69
N LEU A 150 11.14 -9.34 20.77
CA LEU A 150 10.55 -10.36 19.89
C LEU A 150 11.53 -10.71 18.78
N THR A 151 12.08 -11.92 18.80
CA THR A 151 13.12 -12.36 17.86
C THR A 151 12.59 -13.11 16.64
N GLU A 152 11.34 -13.55 16.67
CA GLU A 152 10.74 -14.36 15.60
C GLU A 152 9.64 -13.55 14.89
N PRO A 153 9.86 -13.10 13.64
CA PRO A 153 8.82 -12.45 12.88
C PRO A 153 7.71 -13.45 12.53
N PRO A 154 6.43 -13.02 12.48
CA PRO A 154 5.35 -13.88 12.06
C PRO A 154 5.60 -14.42 10.65
N ALA A 155 5.48 -15.73 10.50
CA ALA A 155 5.65 -16.44 9.24
C ALA A 155 4.31 -16.93 8.69
N GLY A 156 4.31 -17.32 7.41
CA GLY A 156 3.17 -17.94 6.76
C GLY A 156 2.20 -16.94 6.10
N PRO A 157 1.05 -17.45 5.64
CA PRO A 157 0.18 -16.73 4.71
C PRO A 157 -0.56 -15.53 5.32
N ALA A 158 -0.52 -15.38 6.65
CA ALA A 158 -1.04 -14.20 7.32
C ALA A 158 -0.01 -13.05 7.43
N ALA A 159 1.26 -13.31 7.16
CA ALA A 159 2.28 -12.25 7.23
C ALA A 159 2.12 -11.28 6.05
N VAL A 160 2.17 -9.98 6.36
CA VAL A 160 2.27 -8.91 5.36
C VAL A 160 3.62 -8.25 5.56
N ARG A 161 4.42 -8.19 4.51
CA ARG A 161 5.75 -7.58 4.55
C ARG A 161 5.67 -6.11 4.15
N CYS A 162 6.31 -5.26 4.93
CA CYS A 162 6.51 -3.85 4.60
C CYS A 162 7.98 -3.64 4.23
N PRO A 163 8.31 -3.45 2.95
CA PRO A 163 9.67 -3.18 2.51
C PRO A 163 10.20 -1.86 3.09
N ASP A 164 11.47 -1.84 3.51
CA ASP A 164 12.17 -0.60 3.86
C ASP A 164 12.54 0.15 2.57
N PRO A 165 12.10 1.41 2.37
CA PRO A 165 12.48 2.20 1.21
C PRO A 165 14.00 2.35 1.04
N ALA A 166 14.78 2.38 2.14
CA ALA A 166 16.23 2.43 2.06
C ALA A 166 16.82 1.10 1.55
N GLU A 167 16.20 -0.04 1.87
CA GLU A 167 16.56 -1.35 1.33
C GLU A 167 16.25 -1.43 -0.18
N VAL A 168 15.10 -0.91 -0.61
CA VAL A 168 14.76 -0.79 -2.03
C VAL A 168 15.82 0.06 -2.75
N GLY A 169 16.19 1.21 -2.19
CA GLY A 169 17.23 2.09 -2.75
C GLY A 169 18.60 1.42 -2.87
N ARG A 170 19.02 0.63 -1.86
CA ARG A 170 20.30 -0.10 -1.88
C ARG A 170 20.35 -1.17 -2.97
N HIS A 171 19.21 -1.76 -3.33
CA HIS A 171 19.14 -2.83 -4.32
C HIS A 171 18.69 -2.36 -5.71
N TRP A 172 18.39 -1.07 -5.89
CA TRP A 172 17.94 -0.54 -7.17
C TRP A 172 18.95 -0.85 -8.30
N PRO A 173 18.50 -1.26 -9.50
CA PRO A 173 19.42 -1.59 -10.58
C PRO A 173 20.14 -0.33 -11.09
N VAL A 174 21.41 -0.21 -10.77
CA VAL A 174 22.32 0.80 -11.30
C VAL A 174 23.27 0.11 -12.30
N PRO A 175 23.34 0.56 -13.56
CA PRO A 175 24.23 -0.05 -14.56
C PRO A 175 25.70 -0.05 -14.12
N GLY A 176 26.38 -1.18 -14.30
CA GLY A 176 27.81 -1.35 -14.08
C GLY A 176 28.65 -1.22 -15.36
N PRO A 177 29.97 -1.37 -15.26
CA PRO A 177 30.89 -1.21 -16.40
C PRO A 177 30.69 -2.22 -17.55
N ASP A 178 30.17 -3.41 -17.25
CA ASP A 178 29.97 -4.50 -18.21
C ASP A 178 28.55 -4.55 -18.77
N ASP A 179 27.70 -3.59 -18.40
CA ASP A 179 26.31 -3.54 -18.83
C ASP A 179 26.13 -2.91 -20.21
N ASP A 180 25.21 -3.48 -20.99
CA ASP A 180 24.71 -2.92 -22.22
C ASP A 180 23.17 -2.80 -22.20
N LYS A 181 22.61 -2.21 -23.26
CA LYS A 181 21.16 -2.00 -23.39
C LYS A 181 20.32 -3.29 -23.35
N TYR A 182 20.92 -4.46 -23.59
CA TYR A 182 20.27 -5.77 -23.55
C TYR A 182 20.43 -6.41 -22.17
N THR A 183 21.59 -6.30 -21.50
CA THR A 183 21.77 -6.80 -20.12
C THR A 183 20.91 -6.01 -19.13
N GLN A 184 20.67 -4.73 -19.40
CA GLN A 184 19.75 -3.88 -18.64
C GLN A 184 18.26 -4.13 -18.96
N GLY A 185 17.97 -5.06 -19.87
CA GLY A 185 16.64 -5.49 -20.24
C GLY A 185 16.03 -4.74 -21.42
N VAL A 186 15.28 -5.47 -22.25
CA VAL A 186 14.44 -4.89 -23.31
C VAL A 186 12.98 -4.98 -22.91
N VAL A 187 12.31 -3.84 -22.71
CA VAL A 187 10.87 -3.79 -22.43
C VAL A 187 10.11 -3.36 -23.68
N ALA A 188 9.03 -4.06 -24.01
CA ALA A 188 8.12 -3.66 -25.08
C ALA A 188 6.79 -3.14 -24.50
N VAL A 189 6.32 -2.02 -25.03
CA VAL A 189 5.14 -1.30 -24.53
C VAL A 189 4.09 -1.24 -25.63
N ARG A 190 2.96 -1.90 -25.41
CA ARG A 190 1.75 -1.73 -26.22
C ARG A 190 0.75 -0.85 -25.47
N ALA A 191 0.75 0.44 -25.81
CA ALA A 191 -0.04 1.46 -25.12
C ALA A 191 -0.51 2.55 -26.08
N GLY A 192 -1.51 3.30 -25.64
CA GLY A 192 -2.09 4.42 -26.35
C GLY A 192 -3.05 4.03 -27.48
N SER A 193 -3.91 4.99 -27.78
CA SER A 193 -4.90 5.01 -28.85
C SER A 193 -5.04 6.45 -29.34
N GLU A 194 -5.80 6.68 -30.41
CA GLU A 194 -6.12 8.05 -30.87
C GLU A 194 -6.74 8.91 -29.76
N ARG A 195 -7.56 8.30 -28.89
CA ARG A 195 -8.22 9.00 -27.78
C ARG A 195 -7.28 9.25 -26.60
N TYR A 196 -6.31 8.35 -26.37
CA TYR A 196 -5.43 8.39 -25.20
C TYR A 196 -3.93 8.29 -25.56
N PRO A 197 -3.39 9.19 -26.42
CA PRO A 197 -1.98 9.13 -26.80
C PRO A 197 -1.04 9.45 -25.62
N GLY A 198 -1.51 10.21 -24.63
CA GLY A 198 -0.73 10.55 -23.44
C GLY A 198 -0.33 9.34 -22.58
N ALA A 199 -1.15 8.28 -22.56
CA ALA A 199 -0.83 7.06 -21.80
C ALA A 199 0.42 6.37 -22.35
N ALA A 200 0.59 6.35 -23.68
CA ALA A 200 1.80 5.86 -24.32
C ALA A 200 3.03 6.70 -23.93
N VAL A 201 2.92 8.02 -24.01
CA VAL A 201 4.04 8.94 -23.69
C VAL A 201 4.46 8.78 -22.24
N LEU A 202 3.52 8.73 -21.29
CA LEU A 202 3.82 8.59 -19.86
C LEU A 202 4.43 7.23 -19.54
N CYS A 203 3.84 6.14 -20.04
CA CYS A 203 4.32 4.79 -19.79
C CYS A 203 5.73 4.57 -20.38
N VAL A 204 5.94 4.95 -21.63
CA VAL A 204 7.25 4.82 -22.30
C VAL A 204 8.30 5.71 -21.64
N SER A 205 7.95 6.97 -21.32
CA SER A 205 8.90 7.88 -20.65
C SER A 205 9.33 7.37 -19.28
N ALA A 206 8.41 6.73 -18.55
CA ALA A 206 8.70 6.13 -17.26
C ALA A 206 9.57 4.87 -17.39
N ALA A 207 9.32 4.03 -18.39
CA ALA A 207 10.15 2.86 -18.68
C ALA A 207 11.60 3.27 -19.02
N VAL A 208 11.78 4.29 -19.86
CA VAL A 208 13.09 4.86 -20.18
C VAL A 208 13.79 5.45 -18.96
N ALA A 209 13.05 6.10 -18.06
CA ALA A 209 13.63 6.74 -16.89
C ALA A 209 14.02 5.75 -15.78
N ALA A 210 13.39 4.57 -15.74
CA ALA A 210 13.55 3.60 -14.67
C ALA A 210 14.85 2.78 -14.77
N THR A 211 15.29 2.45 -16.00
CA THR A 211 16.50 1.66 -16.26
C THR A 211 17.24 2.20 -17.50
N SER A 212 18.46 1.74 -17.75
CA SER A 212 19.21 2.06 -18.97
C SER A 212 19.02 1.03 -20.10
N GLY A 213 17.92 0.28 -20.05
CA GLY A 213 17.57 -0.75 -21.03
C GLY A 213 17.00 -0.18 -22.34
N LEU A 214 16.75 -1.07 -23.29
CA LEU A 214 16.08 -0.71 -24.55
C LEU A 214 14.57 -0.71 -24.38
N VAL A 215 13.91 0.38 -24.80
CA VAL A 215 12.44 0.46 -24.84
C VAL A 215 11.94 0.35 -26.27
N ARG A 216 10.98 -0.55 -26.46
CA ARG A 216 10.25 -0.74 -27.71
C ARG A 216 8.82 -0.27 -27.53
N TYR A 217 8.27 0.38 -28.54
CA TYR A 217 6.90 0.87 -28.50
C TYR A 217 6.09 0.32 -29.68
N VAL A 218 4.85 -0.08 -29.38
CA VAL A 218 3.84 -0.49 -30.35
C VAL A 218 2.57 0.32 -30.08
N GLY A 219 2.02 0.96 -31.10
CA GLY A 219 0.75 1.68 -31.01
C GLY A 219 0.69 2.95 -31.84
N SER A 220 -0.49 3.57 -31.87
CA SER A 220 -0.77 4.75 -32.70
C SER A 220 -0.13 6.05 -32.20
N GLY A 221 0.49 6.05 -31.02
CA GLY A 221 1.11 7.22 -30.40
C GLY A 221 2.59 7.45 -30.78
N ALA A 222 3.10 6.80 -31.83
CA ALA A 222 4.54 6.74 -32.13
C ALA A 222 5.18 8.13 -32.30
N ASP A 223 4.52 9.05 -33.01
CA ASP A 223 5.03 10.42 -33.22
C ASP A 223 5.16 11.19 -31.91
N ALA A 224 4.16 11.09 -31.02
CA ALA A 224 4.19 11.75 -29.71
C ALA A 224 5.25 11.13 -28.79
N VAL A 225 5.42 9.80 -28.84
CA VAL A 225 6.47 9.09 -28.11
C VAL A 225 7.86 9.54 -28.59
N LEU A 226 8.11 9.54 -29.91
CA LEU A 226 9.40 9.92 -30.47
C LEU A 226 9.72 11.40 -30.26
N ALA A 227 8.71 12.27 -30.22
CA ALA A 227 8.90 13.67 -29.88
C ALA A 227 9.38 13.87 -28.43
N ALA A 228 8.93 13.03 -27.48
CA ALA A 228 9.32 13.10 -26.07
C ALA A 228 10.57 12.27 -25.73
N ARG A 229 10.77 11.16 -26.44
CA ARG A 229 11.79 10.13 -26.21
C ARG A 229 12.30 9.58 -27.56
N PRO A 230 13.16 10.34 -28.27
CA PRO A 230 13.67 9.95 -29.60
C PRO A 230 14.52 8.67 -29.60
N GLU A 231 14.97 8.20 -28.45
CA GLU A 231 15.72 6.96 -28.25
C GLU A 231 14.87 5.68 -28.36
N VAL A 232 13.53 5.79 -28.36
CA VAL A 232 12.60 4.66 -28.38
C VAL A 232 12.52 4.05 -29.78
N VAL A 233 12.45 2.70 -29.85
CA VAL A 233 12.29 1.99 -31.13
C VAL A 233 10.83 1.60 -31.32
N CYS A 234 10.15 2.28 -32.25
CA CYS A 234 8.75 2.05 -32.57
C CYS A 234 8.58 0.92 -33.60
N HIS A 235 7.53 0.13 -33.43
CA HIS A 235 7.14 -0.98 -34.29
C HIS A 235 5.64 -0.94 -34.59
N PRO A 236 5.20 -1.43 -35.76
CA PRO A 236 3.80 -1.34 -36.16
C PRO A 236 2.90 -2.32 -35.40
N THR A 237 3.40 -3.51 -35.05
CA THR A 237 2.62 -4.54 -34.34
C THR A 237 3.42 -5.19 -33.21
N VAL A 238 2.73 -5.94 -32.35
CA VAL A 238 3.35 -6.75 -31.28
C VAL A 238 4.33 -7.76 -31.87
N ALA A 239 3.97 -8.44 -32.96
CA ALA A 239 4.81 -9.44 -33.62
C ALA A 239 6.09 -8.84 -34.23
N ASP A 240 6.04 -7.58 -34.67
CA ASP A 240 7.19 -6.88 -35.28
C ASP A 240 8.17 -6.33 -34.24
N ALA A 241 7.77 -6.24 -32.96
CA ALA A 241 8.60 -5.64 -31.91
C ALA A 241 9.94 -6.38 -31.69
N GLY A 242 10.04 -7.63 -32.14
CA GLY A 242 11.22 -8.47 -31.97
C GLY A 242 11.45 -8.84 -30.49
N ARG A 243 12.70 -9.18 -30.15
CA ARG A 243 13.01 -9.70 -28.82
C ARG A 243 12.78 -8.67 -27.71
N ALA A 244 11.82 -8.96 -26.84
CA ALA A 244 11.57 -8.28 -25.55
C ALA A 244 11.74 -9.28 -24.39
N GLN A 245 12.10 -8.77 -23.21
CA GLN A 245 12.29 -9.52 -21.97
C GLN A 245 11.05 -9.41 -21.09
N ALA A 246 10.29 -8.31 -21.21
CA ALA A 246 8.97 -8.15 -20.64
C ALA A 246 8.08 -7.28 -21.53
N TRP A 247 6.76 -7.41 -21.36
CA TRP A 247 5.74 -6.60 -22.02
C TRP A 247 4.97 -5.74 -21.02
N ILE A 248 4.54 -4.57 -21.47
CA ILE A 248 3.50 -3.77 -20.82
C ILE A 248 2.36 -3.61 -21.83
N VAL A 249 1.14 -3.93 -21.43
CA VAL A 249 -0.04 -3.83 -22.30
C VAL A 249 -1.20 -3.18 -21.56
N GLY A 250 -1.90 -2.28 -22.27
CA GLY A 250 -3.20 -1.79 -21.84
C GLY A 250 -3.34 -0.29 -21.53
N PRO A 251 -2.31 0.44 -21.05
CA PRO A 251 -2.44 1.89 -20.81
C PRO A 251 -3.00 2.65 -22.02
N GLY A 252 -4.27 3.09 -21.94
CA GLY A 252 -4.97 3.80 -23.02
C GLY A 252 -5.14 3.03 -24.33
N GLY A 253 -5.02 1.70 -24.33
CA GLY A 253 -5.09 0.85 -25.53
C GLY A 253 -6.51 0.64 -26.08
N GLY A 254 -7.54 1.02 -25.33
CA GLY A 254 -8.94 0.74 -25.65
C GLY A 254 -9.34 -0.71 -25.30
N THR A 255 -10.63 -1.01 -25.43
CA THR A 255 -11.21 -2.30 -25.01
C THR A 255 -11.90 -3.06 -26.15
N GLY A 256 -11.64 -2.67 -27.40
CA GLY A 256 -12.22 -3.27 -28.60
C GLY A 256 -11.54 -4.58 -29.01
N PRO A 257 -11.97 -5.19 -30.13
CA PRO A 257 -11.40 -6.43 -30.64
C PRO A 257 -9.88 -6.38 -30.86
N ASP A 258 -9.36 -5.27 -31.38
CA ASP A 258 -7.92 -5.09 -31.62
C ASP A 258 -7.13 -5.09 -30.31
N ALA A 259 -7.66 -4.48 -29.24
CA ALA A 259 -7.02 -4.48 -27.93
C ALA A 259 -7.01 -5.88 -27.30
N VAL A 260 -8.08 -6.66 -27.52
CA VAL A 260 -8.13 -8.08 -27.08
C VAL A 260 -7.08 -8.90 -27.82
N ALA A 261 -6.92 -8.69 -29.14
CA ALA A 261 -5.92 -9.37 -29.94
C ALA A 261 -4.48 -8.96 -29.54
N ASP A 262 -4.26 -7.69 -29.24
CA ASP A 262 -2.96 -7.18 -28.75
C ASP A 262 -2.58 -7.80 -27.38
N VAL A 263 -3.55 -7.95 -26.47
CA VAL A 263 -3.33 -8.63 -25.18
C VAL A 263 -3.00 -10.10 -25.40
N ASP A 264 -3.75 -10.81 -26.25
CA ASP A 264 -3.51 -12.22 -26.56
C ASP A 264 -2.12 -12.42 -27.18
N ALA A 265 -1.76 -11.60 -28.17
CA ALA A 265 -0.47 -11.65 -28.84
C ALA A 265 0.69 -11.43 -27.85
N ALA A 266 0.61 -10.43 -26.97
CA ALA A 266 1.67 -10.15 -26.01
C ALA A 266 1.83 -11.27 -24.97
N LEU A 267 0.73 -11.91 -24.54
CA LEU A 267 0.79 -13.06 -23.63
C LEU A 267 1.39 -14.30 -24.33
N ALA A 268 1.07 -14.50 -25.61
CA ALA A 268 1.57 -15.61 -26.42
C ALA A 268 3.09 -15.54 -26.70
N GLU A 269 3.71 -14.37 -26.58
CA GLU A 269 5.18 -14.21 -26.66
C GLU A 269 5.94 -14.98 -25.55
N GLY A 270 5.24 -15.44 -24.51
CA GLY A 270 5.85 -16.24 -23.44
C GLY A 270 6.88 -15.47 -22.63
N ARG A 271 6.61 -14.18 -22.39
CA ARG A 271 7.45 -13.28 -21.58
C ARG A 271 6.64 -12.72 -20.41
N PRO A 272 7.30 -12.37 -19.29
CA PRO A 272 6.67 -11.63 -18.21
C PRO A 272 5.88 -10.43 -18.73
N THR A 273 4.61 -10.31 -18.36
CA THR A 273 3.70 -9.31 -18.94
C THR A 273 2.97 -8.53 -17.86
N VAL A 274 3.06 -7.21 -17.92
CA VAL A 274 2.25 -6.28 -17.11
C VAL A 274 0.96 -5.97 -17.87
N LEU A 275 -0.18 -6.27 -17.27
CA LEU A 275 -1.49 -5.87 -17.77
C LEU A 275 -2.03 -4.76 -16.87
N ASP A 276 -2.24 -3.59 -17.46
CA ASP A 276 -2.78 -2.41 -16.77
C ASP A 276 -4.01 -1.85 -17.50
N ALA A 277 -4.82 -1.07 -16.79
CA ALA A 277 -5.91 -0.26 -17.36
C ALA A 277 -6.84 -1.03 -18.32
N ASP A 278 -6.85 -0.68 -19.60
CA ASP A 278 -7.77 -1.28 -20.57
C ASP A 278 -7.49 -2.78 -20.79
N ALA A 279 -6.24 -3.24 -20.66
CA ALA A 279 -5.93 -4.67 -20.75
C ALA A 279 -6.59 -5.46 -19.61
N LEU A 280 -6.66 -4.90 -18.40
CA LEU A 280 -7.39 -5.51 -17.28
C LEU A 280 -8.89 -5.57 -17.57
N THR A 281 -9.42 -4.56 -18.26
CA THR A 281 -10.82 -4.56 -18.69
C THR A 281 -11.08 -5.63 -19.77
N CYS A 282 -10.16 -5.82 -20.72
CA CYS A 282 -10.21 -6.91 -21.68
C CYS A 282 -10.17 -8.28 -21.00
N VAL A 283 -9.28 -8.48 -20.01
CA VAL A 283 -9.18 -9.72 -19.22
C VAL A 283 -10.43 -9.96 -18.38
N ALA A 284 -11.02 -8.93 -17.76
CA ALA A 284 -12.26 -9.07 -17.00
C ALA A 284 -13.42 -9.53 -17.90
N ALA A 285 -13.51 -9.00 -19.12
CA ALA A 285 -14.52 -9.40 -20.10
C ALA A 285 -14.22 -10.77 -20.75
N HIS A 286 -12.95 -11.10 -20.92
CA HIS A 286 -12.48 -12.33 -21.57
C HIS A 286 -11.39 -13.04 -20.74
N PRO A 287 -11.74 -13.68 -19.61
CA PRO A 287 -10.74 -14.33 -18.74
C PRO A 287 -9.94 -15.45 -19.41
N VAL A 288 -10.42 -15.96 -20.56
CA VAL A 288 -9.70 -16.90 -21.43
C VAL A 288 -8.33 -16.39 -21.87
N LEU A 289 -8.14 -15.07 -22.01
CA LEU A 289 -6.88 -14.48 -22.45
C LEU A 289 -5.70 -14.88 -21.56
N LEU A 290 -5.91 -15.00 -20.25
CA LEU A 290 -4.85 -15.39 -19.32
C LEU A 290 -4.37 -16.83 -19.54
N ARG A 291 -5.10 -17.68 -20.27
CA ARG A 291 -4.64 -19.03 -20.64
C ARG A 291 -3.56 -19.02 -21.72
N SER A 292 -3.42 -17.93 -22.46
CA SER A 292 -2.35 -17.75 -23.44
C SER A 292 -1.00 -17.45 -22.77
N ALA A 293 -1.02 -17.06 -21.49
CA ALA A 293 0.19 -16.77 -20.73
C ALA A 293 0.96 -18.06 -20.42
N THR A 294 2.19 -18.14 -20.91
CA THR A 294 3.16 -19.21 -20.59
C THR A 294 4.31 -18.71 -19.69
N ALA A 295 4.23 -17.45 -19.26
CA ALA A 295 5.15 -16.79 -18.37
C ALA A 295 4.37 -15.94 -17.34
N PRO A 296 5.00 -15.53 -16.22
CA PRO A 296 4.33 -14.78 -15.15
C PRO A 296 3.63 -13.50 -15.62
N VAL A 297 2.40 -13.29 -15.16
CA VAL A 297 1.62 -12.07 -15.45
C VAL A 297 1.51 -11.21 -14.21
N LEU A 298 1.76 -9.91 -14.35
CA LEU A 298 1.48 -8.92 -13.32
C LEU A 298 0.22 -8.12 -13.68
N LEU A 299 -0.80 -8.23 -12.86
CA LEU A 299 -2.03 -7.44 -12.96
C LEU A 299 -1.90 -6.22 -12.04
N THR A 300 -2.14 -5.02 -12.56
CA THR A 300 -2.00 -3.77 -11.77
C THR A 300 -3.33 -3.04 -11.52
N PRO A 301 -4.41 -3.69 -11.04
CA PRO A 301 -5.72 -3.05 -10.92
C PRO A 301 -5.76 -1.98 -9.83
N HIS A 302 -6.55 -0.94 -10.02
CA HIS A 302 -7.14 -0.19 -8.91
C HIS A 302 -8.40 -0.91 -8.37
N ALA A 303 -8.99 -0.44 -7.26
CA ALA A 303 -10.12 -1.12 -6.61
C ALA A 303 -11.31 -1.44 -7.56
N GLY A 304 -11.73 -0.48 -8.39
CA GLY A 304 -12.78 -0.69 -9.40
C GLY A 304 -12.41 -1.62 -10.57
N GLU A 305 -11.13 -1.70 -10.97
CA GLU A 305 -10.66 -2.70 -11.94
C GLU A 305 -10.67 -4.09 -11.30
N PHE A 306 -10.27 -4.18 -10.03
CA PHE A 306 -10.29 -5.42 -9.28
C PHE A 306 -11.72 -5.93 -9.05
N ASP A 307 -12.69 -5.03 -8.79
CA ASP A 307 -14.12 -5.40 -8.75
C ASP A 307 -14.56 -6.11 -10.04
N ARG A 308 -14.13 -5.60 -11.21
CA ARG A 308 -14.47 -6.20 -12.51
C ARG A 308 -13.80 -7.56 -12.71
N LEU A 309 -12.54 -7.69 -12.28
CA LEU A 309 -11.79 -8.95 -12.39
C LEU A 309 -12.35 -10.06 -11.50
N THR A 310 -12.85 -9.73 -10.32
CA THR A 310 -13.33 -10.71 -9.34
C THR A 310 -14.85 -10.90 -9.35
N GLY A 311 -15.61 -9.99 -9.95
CA GLY A 311 -17.07 -9.93 -9.82
C GLY A 311 -17.54 -9.41 -8.45
N GLY A 312 -16.67 -8.68 -7.74
CA GLY A 312 -16.87 -8.23 -6.36
C GLY A 312 -15.89 -8.90 -5.39
N TRP A 313 -15.51 -8.20 -4.32
CA TRP A 313 -14.56 -8.69 -3.32
C TRP A 313 -14.77 -8.01 -1.97
N ASP A 314 -14.27 -8.64 -0.91
CA ASP A 314 -14.32 -8.09 0.44
C ASP A 314 -13.25 -7.00 0.61
N ARG A 315 -13.71 -5.74 0.65
CA ARG A 315 -12.85 -4.56 0.84
C ARG A 315 -12.35 -4.41 2.27
N GLY A 316 -12.96 -5.10 3.24
CA GLY A 316 -12.49 -5.16 4.63
C GLY A 316 -11.23 -6.01 4.80
N ASP A 317 -11.11 -7.10 4.04
CA ASP A 317 -9.94 -7.98 4.01
C ASP A 317 -9.19 -7.88 2.66
N ARG A 318 -8.59 -6.72 2.39
CA ARG A 318 -7.86 -6.49 1.13
C ARG A 318 -6.73 -7.50 0.88
N PRO A 319 -5.84 -7.80 1.85
CA PRO A 319 -4.80 -8.81 1.66
C PRO A 319 -5.35 -10.21 1.35
N GLY A 320 -6.38 -10.65 2.10
CA GLY A 320 -6.96 -11.98 1.85
C GLY A 320 -7.73 -12.05 0.54
N ALA A 321 -8.36 -10.96 0.09
CA ALA A 321 -9.01 -10.92 -1.22
C ALA A 321 -8.01 -11.10 -2.37
N LEU A 322 -6.85 -10.44 -2.32
CA LEU A 322 -5.77 -10.60 -3.29
C LEU A 322 -5.26 -12.04 -3.30
N ARG A 323 -4.93 -12.57 -2.12
CA ARG A 323 -4.42 -13.94 -1.98
C ARG A 323 -5.39 -14.98 -2.53
N ARG A 324 -6.69 -14.85 -2.26
CA ARG A 324 -7.73 -15.75 -2.81
C ARG A 324 -7.78 -15.68 -4.34
N TYR A 325 -7.68 -14.48 -4.90
CA TYR A 325 -7.70 -14.31 -6.35
C TYR A 325 -6.46 -14.90 -7.03
N VAL A 326 -5.26 -14.65 -6.48
CA VAL A 326 -4.00 -15.20 -7.01
C VAL A 326 -3.97 -16.72 -6.86
N ALA A 327 -4.40 -17.26 -5.72
CA ALA A 327 -4.53 -18.71 -5.54
C ALA A 327 -5.48 -19.32 -6.59
N GLY A 328 -6.62 -18.70 -6.87
CA GLY A 328 -7.54 -19.18 -7.90
C GLY A 328 -6.97 -19.11 -9.33
N LEU A 329 -6.06 -18.18 -9.63
CA LEU A 329 -5.31 -18.17 -10.88
C LEU A 329 -4.28 -19.32 -10.93
N ARG A 330 -3.55 -19.52 -9.82
CA ARG A 330 -2.57 -20.61 -9.68
C ARG A 330 -3.22 -21.99 -9.84
N ASP A 331 -4.41 -22.21 -9.27
CA ASP A 331 -5.18 -23.45 -9.41
C ASP A 331 -5.57 -23.75 -10.87
N ARG A 332 -5.61 -22.71 -11.72
CA ARG A 332 -5.85 -22.82 -13.17
C ARG A 332 -4.56 -22.91 -14.00
N GLY A 333 -3.41 -23.05 -13.34
CA GLY A 333 -2.10 -23.11 -13.98
C GLY A 333 -1.56 -21.76 -14.46
N ILE A 334 -2.12 -20.64 -13.95
CA ILE A 334 -1.70 -19.29 -14.34
C ILE A 334 -0.81 -18.71 -13.24
N GLU A 335 0.46 -18.49 -13.56
CA GLU A 335 1.38 -17.78 -12.68
C GLU A 335 1.08 -16.28 -12.74
N ALA A 336 0.54 -15.75 -11.64
CA ALA A 336 0.12 -14.36 -11.56
C ALA A 336 0.58 -13.68 -10.28
N THR A 337 0.81 -12.38 -10.38
CA THR A 337 0.96 -11.45 -9.27
C THR A 337 -0.06 -10.34 -9.42
N VAL A 338 -0.63 -9.87 -8.32
CA VAL A 338 -1.54 -8.73 -8.31
C VAL A 338 -0.92 -7.59 -7.53
N LEU A 339 -0.76 -6.43 -8.17
CA LEU A 339 -0.48 -5.14 -7.55
C LEU A 339 -1.80 -4.35 -7.48
N LEU A 340 -2.45 -4.34 -6.32
CA LEU A 340 -3.67 -3.56 -6.08
C LEU A 340 -3.31 -2.13 -5.73
N LYS A 341 -3.51 -1.21 -6.69
CA LYS A 341 -3.27 0.22 -6.55
C LYS A 341 -4.20 0.84 -5.49
N GLY A 342 -3.62 1.67 -4.64
CA GLY A 342 -4.31 2.45 -3.60
C GLY A 342 -3.29 3.25 -2.80
N ARG A 343 -3.74 4.02 -1.79
CA ARG A 343 -2.82 4.75 -0.88
C ARG A 343 -1.77 3.79 -0.30
N VAL A 344 -2.27 2.69 0.26
CA VAL A 344 -1.46 1.52 0.60
C VAL A 344 -1.67 0.51 -0.51
N THR A 345 -0.66 0.40 -1.36
CA THR A 345 -0.64 -0.54 -2.47
C THR A 345 -0.22 -1.90 -1.96
N LEU A 346 -0.97 -2.92 -2.35
CA LEU A 346 -0.72 -4.31 -1.97
C LEU A 346 -0.17 -5.08 -3.16
N VAL A 347 0.83 -5.92 -2.94
CA VAL A 347 1.39 -6.83 -3.96
C VAL A 347 1.31 -8.25 -3.42
N ASP A 348 0.67 -9.16 -4.14
CA ASP A 348 0.56 -10.57 -3.75
C ASP A 348 0.91 -11.48 -4.92
N ASP A 349 1.80 -12.43 -4.71
CA ASP A 349 2.21 -13.46 -5.69
C ASP A 349 1.68 -14.86 -5.35
N GLY A 350 0.77 -14.96 -4.39
CA GLY A 350 0.20 -16.22 -3.89
C GLY A 350 1.00 -16.83 -2.74
N GLU A 351 2.22 -16.35 -2.48
CA GLU A 351 3.05 -16.79 -1.35
C GLU A 351 3.19 -15.67 -0.33
N THR A 352 3.68 -14.53 -0.79
CA THR A 352 3.97 -13.37 0.03
C THR A 352 3.08 -12.20 -0.34
N THR A 353 2.48 -11.57 0.68
CA THR A 353 1.81 -10.29 0.53
C THR A 353 2.76 -9.18 0.98
N PHE A 354 2.97 -8.18 0.14
CA PHE A 354 3.66 -6.95 0.46
C PHE A 354 2.66 -5.80 0.56
N ALA A 355 2.95 -4.83 1.43
CA ALA A 355 2.23 -3.57 1.52
C ALA A 355 3.20 -2.40 1.47
N VAL A 356 2.92 -1.43 0.62
CA VAL A 356 3.70 -0.20 0.49
C VAL A 356 2.77 0.99 0.69
N ASP A 357 2.96 1.73 1.78
CA ASP A 357 2.28 3.00 2.00
C ASP A 357 3.06 4.12 1.30
N SER A 358 2.39 4.81 0.36
CA SER A 358 3.00 5.96 -0.33
C SER A 358 3.14 7.19 0.58
N GLY A 359 2.56 7.16 1.78
CA GLY A 359 2.61 8.24 2.78
C GLY A 359 1.77 9.47 2.42
N SER A 360 1.44 9.65 1.14
CA SER A 360 0.68 10.79 0.61
C SER A 360 -0.24 10.36 -0.53
N SER A 361 -1.17 11.25 -0.90
CA SER A 361 -2.06 11.05 -2.05
C SER A 361 -1.58 11.79 -3.29
N TRP A 362 -0.33 12.29 -3.32
CA TRP A 362 0.19 13.06 -4.46
C TRP A 362 0.25 12.26 -5.76
N ALA A 363 0.37 10.93 -5.66
CA ALA A 363 0.30 10.03 -6.80
C ALA A 363 -1.15 9.80 -7.31
N ALA A 364 -2.19 10.30 -6.64
CA ALA A 364 -3.59 10.13 -7.06
C ALA A 364 -3.99 11.12 -8.17
N THR A 365 -3.20 11.16 -9.24
CA THR A 365 -3.44 11.98 -10.44
C THR A 365 -3.56 11.10 -11.68
N ALA A 366 -4.27 11.59 -12.71
CA ALA A 366 -4.38 10.89 -13.98
C ALA A 366 -2.99 10.67 -14.60
N GLY A 367 -2.77 9.47 -15.16
CA GLY A 367 -1.49 9.09 -15.76
C GLY A 367 -0.44 8.54 -14.79
N SER A 368 -0.66 8.64 -13.47
CA SER A 368 0.23 8.02 -12.47
C SER A 368 0.30 6.48 -12.62
N GLY A 369 -0.82 5.84 -12.98
CA GLY A 369 -0.88 4.41 -13.29
C GLY A 369 0.01 4.05 -14.47
N ASP A 370 -0.03 4.85 -15.55
CA ASP A 370 0.78 4.64 -16.75
C ASP A 370 2.27 4.72 -16.43
N VAL A 371 2.66 5.71 -15.61
CA VAL A 371 4.04 5.87 -15.12
C VAL A 371 4.46 4.65 -14.29
N LEU A 372 3.61 4.21 -13.35
CA LEU A 372 3.89 3.02 -12.55
C LEU A 372 4.06 1.77 -13.43
N ALA A 373 3.17 1.54 -14.40
CA ALA A 373 3.27 0.43 -15.33
C ALA A 373 4.59 0.45 -16.11
N GLY A 374 5.04 1.63 -16.55
CA GLY A 374 6.33 1.84 -17.21
C GLY A 374 7.53 1.46 -16.33
N ILE A 375 7.56 1.94 -15.08
CA ILE A 375 8.63 1.62 -14.13
C ILE A 375 8.66 0.11 -13.87
N VAL A 376 7.51 -0.49 -13.59
CA VAL A 376 7.42 -1.92 -13.26
C VAL A 376 7.88 -2.78 -14.43
N GLY A 377 7.40 -2.52 -15.65
CA GLY A 377 7.77 -3.31 -16.82
C GLY A 377 9.26 -3.21 -17.17
N ALA A 378 9.87 -2.03 -16.98
CA ALA A 378 11.32 -1.86 -17.14
C ALA A 378 12.12 -2.68 -16.11
N LEU A 379 11.71 -2.66 -14.84
CA LEU A 379 12.33 -3.50 -13.80
C LEU A 379 12.14 -4.99 -14.07
N LEU A 380 10.98 -5.41 -14.56
CA LEU A 380 10.75 -6.81 -14.96
C LEU A 380 11.65 -7.23 -16.11
N ALA A 381 11.80 -6.37 -17.13
CA ALA A 381 12.68 -6.65 -18.28
C ALA A 381 14.16 -6.79 -17.88
N SER A 382 14.60 -6.11 -16.81
CA SER A 382 15.97 -6.19 -16.30
C SER A 382 16.31 -7.50 -15.57
N GLY A 383 15.39 -8.48 -15.54
CA GLY A 383 15.66 -9.83 -14.99
C GLY A 383 15.62 -9.89 -13.46
N ARG A 384 15.03 -8.89 -12.80
CA ARG A 384 14.95 -8.79 -11.33
C ARG A 384 13.87 -9.65 -10.68
N ALA A 385 13.12 -10.41 -11.47
CA ALA A 385 12.17 -11.36 -10.93
C ALA A 385 12.92 -12.47 -10.17
N VAL A 386 12.74 -12.52 -8.85
CA VAL A 386 13.34 -13.57 -8.01
C VAL A 386 12.46 -14.81 -8.12
N HIS A 387 13.05 -15.96 -8.46
CA HIS A 387 12.32 -17.21 -8.75
C HIS A 387 11.21 -17.04 -9.80
N GLY A 388 11.34 -16.06 -10.69
CA GLY A 388 10.33 -15.76 -11.71
C GLY A 388 9.16 -14.88 -11.21
N SER A 389 9.03 -14.59 -9.91
CA SER A 389 7.91 -13.77 -9.38
C SER A 389 8.07 -12.27 -9.73
N PRO A 390 7.03 -11.64 -10.33
CA PRO A 390 6.98 -10.19 -10.53
C PRO A 390 6.90 -9.34 -9.25
N ALA A 391 6.70 -9.95 -8.07
CA ALA A 391 6.39 -9.21 -6.84
C ALA A 391 7.50 -8.23 -6.41
N ARG A 392 8.78 -8.62 -6.49
CA ARG A 392 9.89 -7.74 -6.08
C ARG A 392 10.02 -6.51 -6.99
N PRO A 393 10.08 -6.64 -8.32
CA PRO A 393 10.02 -5.48 -9.24
C PRO A 393 8.79 -4.59 -9.00
N ALA A 394 7.62 -5.18 -8.77
CA ALA A 394 6.39 -4.45 -8.48
C ALA A 394 6.51 -3.61 -7.19
N VAL A 395 7.03 -4.20 -6.12
CA VAL A 395 7.30 -3.53 -4.84
C VAL A 395 8.32 -2.39 -4.98
N GLU A 396 9.43 -2.63 -5.68
CA GLU A 396 10.48 -1.64 -5.91
C GLU A 396 9.92 -0.44 -6.70
N ALA A 397 9.17 -0.71 -7.76
CA ALA A 397 8.53 0.31 -8.57
C ALA A 397 7.53 1.17 -7.79
N VAL A 398 6.64 0.56 -6.99
CA VAL A 398 5.65 1.28 -6.18
C VAL A 398 6.36 2.19 -5.17
N THR A 399 7.42 1.70 -4.54
CA THR A 399 8.21 2.46 -3.57
C THR A 399 8.85 3.69 -4.21
N VAL A 400 9.54 3.52 -5.35
CA VAL A 400 10.19 4.63 -6.06
C VAL A 400 9.18 5.60 -6.67
N HIS A 401 8.08 5.09 -7.22
CA HIS A 401 6.99 5.91 -7.76
C HIS A 401 6.37 6.82 -6.68
N GLY A 402 6.08 6.25 -5.49
CA GLY A 402 5.55 7.01 -4.36
C GLY A 402 6.53 8.08 -3.86
N GLU A 403 7.81 7.74 -3.73
CA GLU A 403 8.85 8.69 -3.32
C GLU A 403 9.07 9.81 -4.37
N ALA A 404 9.03 9.47 -5.65
CA ALA A 404 9.12 10.46 -6.73
C ALA A 404 7.95 11.45 -6.70
N ALA A 405 6.71 10.96 -6.53
CA ALA A 405 5.52 11.80 -6.40
C ALA A 405 5.63 12.73 -5.17
N ARG A 406 6.09 12.19 -4.03
CA ARG A 406 6.30 12.97 -2.80
C ARG A 406 7.32 14.10 -3.03
N ARG A 407 8.49 13.79 -3.62
CA ARG A 407 9.54 14.78 -3.91
C ARG A 407 9.07 15.85 -4.89
N ALA A 408 8.35 15.47 -5.94
CA ALA A 408 7.80 16.41 -6.90
C ALA A 408 6.84 17.40 -6.22
N ALA A 409 5.92 16.91 -5.38
CA ALA A 409 4.98 17.76 -4.67
C ALA A 409 5.66 18.73 -3.68
N HIS A 410 6.70 18.29 -2.97
CA HIS A 410 7.44 19.15 -2.03
C HIS A 410 8.17 20.30 -2.74
N ARG A 411 8.69 20.07 -3.95
CA ARG A 411 9.28 21.14 -4.78
C ARG A 411 8.28 22.24 -5.17
N HIS A 412 6.98 21.97 -5.07
CA HIS A 412 5.91 22.93 -5.39
C HIS A 412 5.25 23.55 -4.14
N THR A 413 5.57 23.08 -2.93
CA THR A 413 4.99 23.58 -1.67
C THR A 413 5.94 24.43 -0.83
N VAL A 414 7.23 24.45 -1.15
CA VAL A 414 8.21 25.36 -0.53
C VAL A 414 8.53 26.48 -1.52
N GLY A 415 7.73 27.55 -1.45
CA GLY A 415 7.96 28.83 -2.11
C GLY A 415 8.00 29.94 -1.08
#